data_AF-A0A6N6S7U8-F1
#
_entry.id   AF-A0A6N6S7U8-F1
#
_cell.length_a   1.000
_cell.length_b   1.000
_cell.length_c   1.000
_cell.angle_alpha   90.00
_cell.angle_beta   90.00
_cell.angle_gamma   90.00
#
_symmetry.space_group_name_H-M   'P 1'
#
loop_
_entity.id
_entity.type
_entity.pdbx_description
1 polymer ?
#
loop_
_entity_poly.entity_id
_entity_poly.type
_entity_poly.pdbx_seq_one_letter_code
_entity_poly.pdbx_strand_id
1 'polypeptide(L)' 'MPHTFDPQDKRQNAPSFHELWQPVETVFVDMPPLEARGNKPLQLNFEHQLKSLVFYHLEEHTSGRHLLQVL' A
#
# COMPACT_ATOMS: atom_id res chain seq x y z
N MET A 1 13.01 3.83 -24.95
CA MET A 1 12.72 2.44 -25.38
C MET A 1 11.68 1.89 -24.42
N PRO A 2 10.64 1.16 -24.86
CA PRO A 2 9.63 0.66 -23.93
C PRO A 2 10.26 -0.46 -23.10
N HIS A 3 10.19 -0.33 -21.78
CA HIS A 3 10.62 -1.38 -20.87
C HIS A 3 9.57 -2.48 -20.89
N THR A 4 9.84 -3.56 -21.61
CA THR A 4 9.04 -4.79 -21.51
C THR A 4 9.29 -5.37 -20.13
N PHE A 5 8.29 -5.33 -19.26
CA PHE A 5 8.33 -6.03 -17.99
C PHE A 5 8.44 -7.53 -18.27
N ASP A 6 9.59 -8.14 -17.99
CA ASP A 6 9.78 -9.59 -17.97
C ASP A 6 9.54 -10.09 -16.54
N PRO A 7 8.42 -10.79 -16.26
CA PRO A 7 8.12 -11.30 -14.93
C PRO A 7 9.08 -12.39 -14.44
N GLN A 8 9.89 -12.98 -15.34
CA GLN A 8 10.83 -14.06 -15.02
C GLN A 8 12.26 -13.56 -14.77
N ASP A 9 12.52 -12.27 -14.96
CA ASP A 9 13.83 -11.70 -14.67
C ASP A 9 14.04 -11.57 -13.16
N LYS A 10 14.65 -12.59 -12.57
CA LYS A 10 15.02 -12.66 -11.14
C LYS A 10 15.99 -11.55 -10.69
N ARG A 11 16.48 -10.70 -11.60
CA ARG A 11 17.31 -9.53 -11.27
C ARG A 11 16.49 -8.33 -10.81
N GLN A 12 15.17 -8.35 -10.99
CA GLN A 12 14.29 -7.31 -10.48
C GLN A 12 14.06 -7.54 -8.99
N ASN A 13 14.83 -6.84 -8.17
CA ASN A 13 14.52 -6.72 -6.74
C ASN A 13 13.14 -6.06 -6.62
N ALA A 14 12.30 -6.58 -5.73
CA ALA A 14 11.05 -5.91 -5.39
C ALA A 14 11.39 -4.50 -4.85
N PRO A 15 10.68 -3.45 -5.29
CA PRO A 15 10.87 -2.11 -4.75
C PRO A 15 10.55 -2.11 -3.25
N SER A 16 11.31 -1.36 -2.48
CA SER A 16 11.04 -1.16 -1.06
C SER A 16 9.72 -0.42 -0.84
N PHE A 17 9.18 -0.52 0.38
CA PHE A 17 7.98 0.24 0.77
C PHE A 17 8.14 1.73 0.50
N HIS A 18 9.31 2.28 0.84
CA HIS A 18 9.58 3.71 0.67
C HIS A 18 9.54 4.12 -0.81
N GLU A 19 10.14 3.33 -1.71
CA GLU A 19 10.13 3.60 -3.15
C GLU A 19 8.70 3.55 -3.73
N LEU A 20 7.86 2.63 -3.24
CA LEU A 20 6.46 2.56 -3.64
C LEU A 20 5.60 3.67 -3.03
N TRP A 21 5.90 4.11 -1.82
CA TRP A 21 5.08 5.07 -1.07
C TRP A 21 5.35 6.53 -1.45
N GLN A 22 6.58 6.86 -1.84
CA GLN A 22 7.01 8.21 -2.20
C GLN A 22 6.07 8.92 -3.23
N PRO A 23 5.68 8.30 -4.36
CA PRO A 23 4.74 8.94 -5.28
C PRO A 23 3.34 9.11 -4.67
N VAL A 24 2.92 8.20 -3.78
CA VAL A 24 1.60 8.26 -3.14
C VAL A 24 1.49 9.46 -2.19
N GLU A 25 2.56 9.77 -1.46
CA GLU A 25 2.61 10.96 -0.59
C GLU A 25 2.34 12.26 -1.37
N THR A 26 2.86 12.36 -2.60
CA THR A 26 2.63 13.55 -3.44
C THR A 26 1.17 13.69 -3.87
N VAL A 27 0.47 12.58 -4.11
CA VAL A 27 -0.95 12.57 -4.49
C VAL A 27 -1.85 12.80 -3.27
N PHE A 28 -1.40 12.40 -2.08
CA PHE A 28 -2.19 12.56 -0.85
C PHE A 28 -2.46 14.02 -0.48
N VAL A 29 -1.57 14.94 -0.83
CA VAL A 29 -1.72 16.37 -0.54
C VAL A 29 -3.02 16.93 -1.13
N ASP A 30 -3.41 16.47 -2.31
CA ASP A 30 -4.57 16.96 -3.04
C ASP A 30 -5.82 16.06 -2.87
N MET A 31 -5.72 14.98 -2.10
CA MET A 31 -6.79 14.00 -1.98
C MET A 31 -7.86 14.46 -0.97
N PRO A 32 -9.15 14.43 -1.33
CA PRO A 32 -10.20 14.70 -0.36
C PRO A 32 -10.19 13.67 0.78
N PRO A 33 -10.49 14.07 2.02
CA PRO A 33 -10.52 13.16 3.15
C PRO A 33 -11.58 12.07 2.96
N LEU A 34 -11.28 10.87 3.45
CA LEU A 34 -12.26 9.78 3.46
C LEU A 34 -13.28 10.01 4.58
N GLU A 35 -14.52 10.28 4.20
CA GLU A 35 -15.61 10.54 5.14
C GLU A 35 -16.49 9.30 5.36
N ALA A 36 -16.95 9.14 6.62
CA ALA A 36 -17.91 8.10 6.96
C ALA A 36 -19.27 8.42 6.31
N ARG A 37 -19.77 7.53 5.45
CA ARG A 37 -21.11 7.67 4.84
C ARG A 37 -22.25 7.07 5.67
N GLY A 38 -21.95 6.53 6.85
CA GLY A 38 -22.95 5.93 7.74
C GLY A 38 -22.85 6.50 9.15
N ASN A 39 -23.75 6.06 10.04
CA ASN A 39 -23.81 6.53 11.44
C ASN A 39 -22.66 6.04 12.34
N LYS A 40 -21.66 5.36 11.79
CA LYS A 40 -20.48 4.89 12.54
C LYS A 40 -19.23 5.62 12.06
N PRO A 41 -18.37 6.07 12.99
CA PRO A 41 -17.11 6.69 12.62
C PRO A 41 -16.20 5.68 11.89
N LEU A 42 -15.40 6.18 10.95
CA LEU A 42 -14.35 5.37 10.32
C LEU A 42 -13.28 5.05 11.37
N GLN A 43 -12.97 3.77 11.51
CA GLN A 43 -11.91 3.30 12.40
C GLN A 43 -10.53 3.35 11.73
N LEU A 44 -10.49 3.41 10.39
CA LEU A 44 -9.28 3.54 9.58
C LEU A 44 -9.48 4.60 8.51
N ASN A 45 -8.55 5.54 8.40
CA ASN A 45 -8.50 6.46 7.28
C ASN A 45 -7.92 5.73 6.03
N PHE A 46 -8.11 6.32 4.85
CA PHE A 46 -7.65 5.72 3.59
C PHE A 46 -6.14 5.48 3.57
N GLU A 47 -5.34 6.41 4.11
CA GLU A 47 -3.89 6.29 4.16
C GLU A 47 -3.44 5.03 4.90
N HIS A 48 -4.00 4.77 6.10
CA HIS A 48 -3.72 3.56 6.87
C HIS A 48 -4.15 2.30 6.13
N GLN A 49 -5.27 2.35 5.39
CA GLN A 49 -5.75 1.20 4.60
C GLN A 49 -4.77 0.89 3.47
N LEU A 50 -4.32 1.91 2.75
CA LEU A 50 -3.40 1.73 1.63
C LEU A 50 -2.01 1.28 2.12
N LYS A 51 -1.47 1.87 3.20
CA LYS A 51 -0.21 1.40 3.82
C LYS A 51 -0.30 -0.09 4.17
N SER A 52 -1.39 -0.49 4.84
CA SER A 52 -1.64 -1.89 5.21
C SER A 52 -1.62 -2.82 3.99
N LEU A 53 -2.21 -2.42 2.87
CA LEU A 53 -2.20 -3.22 1.63
C LEU A 53 -0.80 -3.32 1.01
N VAL A 54 -0.03 -2.24 1.01
CA VAL A 54 1.33 -2.24 0.47
C VAL A 54 2.24 -3.13 1.33
N PHE A 55 2.20 -2.97 2.66
CA PHE A 55 2.96 -3.82 3.59
C PHE A 55 2.59 -5.30 3.46
N TYR A 56 1.30 -5.62 3.36
CA TYR A 56 0.83 -6.99 3.16
C TYR A 56 1.51 -7.71 1.99
N HIS A 57 1.64 -7.02 0.86
CA HIS A 57 2.22 -7.60 -0.36
C HIS A 57 3.75 -7.59 -0.36
N LEU A 58 4.39 -6.63 0.32
CA LEU A 58 5.85 -6.54 0.39
C LEU A 58 6.47 -7.49 1.41
N GLU A 59 5.83 -7.68 2.56
CA GLU A 59 6.33 -8.53 3.65
C GLU A 59 5.86 -10.00 3.53
N GLU A 60 5.35 -10.39 2.36
CA GLU A 60 4.86 -11.74 2.05
C GLU A 60 3.89 -12.28 3.11
N HIS A 61 3.09 -11.41 3.72
CA HIS A 61 2.15 -11.86 4.73
C HIS A 61 1.13 -12.80 4.10
N THR A 62 1.02 -13.99 4.69
CA THR A 62 0.16 -15.05 4.15
C THR A 62 -1.32 -14.84 4.45
N SER A 63 -1.66 -13.93 5.37
CA SER A 63 -3.05 -13.58 5.68
C SER A 63 -3.16 -12.21 6.36
N GLY A 64 -4.31 -11.54 6.22
CA GLY A 64 -4.55 -10.25 6.89
C GLY A 64 -4.47 -10.32 8.42
N ARG A 65 -4.60 -11.51 9.02
CA ARG A 65 -4.35 -11.73 10.46
C ARG A 65 -2.86 -11.65 10.80
N HIS A 66 -2.00 -12.16 9.94
CA HIS A 66 -0.55 -12.06 10.11
C HIS A 66 -0.11 -10.58 10.06
N LEU A 67 -0.66 -9.81 9.13
CA LEU A 67 -0.44 -8.36 9.06
C LEU A 67 -0.84 -7.64 10.35
N LEU A 68 -2.03 -7.91 10.90
CA LEU A 68 -2.51 -7.28 12.14
C LEU A 68 -1.70 -7.67 13.40
N GLN A 69 -0.88 -8.71 13.34
CA GLN A 69 0.00 -9.12 14.45
C GLN A 69 1.38 -8.47 14.40
N VAL A 70 1.78 -7.95 13.23
CA VAL A 70 3.10 -7.32 12.99
C VAL A 70 3.01 -5.80 13.02
N LEU A 71 1.84 -5.22 12.68
CA LEU A 71 1.50 -3.81 12.86
C LEU A 71 1.21 -3.46 14.33
#